data_AF-A0AAU0TL03-F1
#
_entry.id   AF-A0AAU0TL03-F1
#
_cell.length_a   1.000
_cell.length_b   1.000
_cell.length_c   1.000
_cell.angle_alpha   90.00
_cell.angle_beta   90.00
_cell.angle_gamma   90.00
#
_symmetry.space_group_name_H-M   'P 1'
#
loop_
_entity.id
_entity.type
_entity.pdbx_description
1 polymer ?
#
loop_
_entity_poly.entity_id
_entity_poly.type
_entity_poly.pdbx_seq_one_letter_code
_entity_poly.pdbx_strand_id
1 'polypeptide(L)'
;MSITSEERAFFIALGERIARLRKEHGITQTQLAERLGVSQQTIQAYESGKRRIQVAALPELARLLATTLKELFGQQQETTVRKRGPAPKWQQQLEAIDQLPKSQQKFVAQMLDALIAQATTKASSEGREVLQ
;
A
#
# COMPACT_ATOMS: atom_id res chain seq x y z
N MET A 1 -11.27 -5.07 -27.23
CA MET A 1 -10.17 -5.62 -26.41
C MET A 1 -10.70 -6.81 -25.63
N SER A 2 -10.15 -7.99 -25.87
CA SER A 2 -10.52 -9.22 -25.16
C SER A 2 -10.04 -9.12 -23.72
N ILE A 3 -10.95 -9.27 -22.77
CA ILE A 3 -10.63 -9.30 -21.34
C ILE A 3 -9.84 -10.59 -21.08
N THR A 4 -8.66 -10.49 -20.48
CA THR A 4 -7.91 -11.68 -20.08
C THR A 4 -8.63 -12.39 -18.94
N SER A 5 -8.46 -13.71 -18.80
CA SER A 5 -9.09 -14.47 -17.71
C SER A 5 -8.74 -13.92 -16.33
N GLU A 6 -7.52 -13.40 -16.18
CA GLU A 6 -7.02 -12.76 -14.95
C GLU A 6 -7.72 -11.42 -14.66
N GLU A 7 -7.89 -10.56 -15.68
CA GLU A 7 -8.63 -9.30 -15.52
C GLU A 7 -10.07 -9.56 -15.08
N ARG A 8 -10.73 -10.57 -15.66
CA ARG A 8 -12.09 -10.94 -15.29
C ARG A 8 -12.17 -11.38 -13.83
N ALA A 9 -11.23 -12.21 -13.37
CA ALA A 9 -11.17 -12.66 -11.98
C ALA A 9 -11.00 -11.48 -11.02
N PHE A 10 -10.17 -10.49 -11.37
CA PHE A 10 -10.01 -9.27 -10.59
C PHE A 10 -11.32 -8.50 -10.43
N PHE A 11 -12.06 -8.24 -11.52
CA PHE A 11 -13.32 -7.49 -11.46
C PHE A 11 -14.41 -8.23 -10.69
N ILE A 12 -14.47 -9.56 -10.76
CA ILE A 12 -15.40 -10.37 -9.96
C ILE A 12 -15.09 -10.20 -8.48
N ALA A 13 -13.83 -10.39 -8.06
CA ALA A 13 -13.44 -10.28 -6.66
C ALA A 13 -13.62 -8.85 -6.10
N LEU A 14 -13.38 -7.82 -6.91
CA LEU A 14 -13.66 -6.42 -6.56
C LEU A 14 -15.17 -6.20 -6.38
N GLY A 15 -15.99 -6.70 -7.30
CA GLY A 15 -17.45 -6.62 -7.22
C GLY A 15 -18.02 -7.29 -5.97
N GLU A 16 -17.54 -8.48 -5.64
CA GLU A 16 -17.93 -9.20 -4.42
C GLU A 16 -17.61 -8.42 -3.15
N ARG A 17 -16.43 -7.77 -3.10
CA ARG A 17 -16.06 -6.90 -1.97
C ARG A 17 -16.97 -5.69 -1.84
N ILE A 18 -17.29 -5.02 -2.95
CA ILE A 18 -18.26 -3.92 -2.96
C ILE A 18 -19.61 -4.39 -2.43
N ALA A 19 -20.11 -5.52 -2.92
CA ALA A 19 -21.39 -6.09 -2.49
C ALA A 19 -21.40 -6.43 -1.00
N ARG A 20 -20.29 -6.97 -0.48
CA ARG A 20 -20.13 -7.30 0.94
C ARG A 20 -20.14 -6.03 1.80
N LEU A 21 -19.27 -5.06 1.51
CA LEU A 21 -19.18 -3.79 2.25
C LEU A 21 -20.53 -3.06 2.22
N ARG A 22 -21.19 -3.03 1.06
CA ARG A 22 -22.52 -2.42 0.93
C ARG A 22 -23.53 -3.04 1.89
N LYS A 23 -23.53 -4.38 2.02
CA LYS A 23 -24.42 -5.11 2.94
C LYS A 23 -24.04 -4.86 4.41
N GLU A 24 -22.76 -4.79 4.74
CA GLU A 24 -22.28 -4.46 6.09
C GLU A 24 -22.72 -3.06 6.53
N HIS A 25 -22.77 -2.12 5.58
CA HIS A 25 -23.32 -0.77 5.80
C HIS A 25 -24.84 -0.67 5.73
N GLY A 26 -25.56 -1.78 5.49
CA GLY A 26 -27.02 -1.82 5.49
C GLY A 26 -27.69 -1.04 4.35
N ILE A 27 -26.97 -0.69 3.29
CA ILE A 27 -27.52 0.09 2.16
C ILE A 27 -27.87 -0.82 0.96
N THR A 28 -28.89 -0.44 0.19
CA THR A 28 -29.31 -1.18 -1.02
C THR A 28 -28.46 -0.81 -2.24
N GLN A 29 -28.52 -1.63 -3.31
CA GLN A 29 -27.85 -1.28 -4.57
C GLN A 29 -28.39 0.04 -5.15
N THR A 30 -29.69 0.30 -5.01
CA THR A 30 -30.34 1.55 -5.43
C THR A 30 -29.77 2.74 -4.67
N GLN A 31 -29.67 2.65 -3.35
CA GLN A 31 -29.12 3.72 -2.52
C GLN A 31 -27.64 4.00 -2.83
N LEU A 32 -26.84 2.96 -3.09
CA LEU A 32 -25.45 3.15 -3.52
C LEU A 32 -25.39 3.80 -4.91
N ALA A 33 -26.28 3.41 -5.82
CA ALA A 33 -26.35 3.96 -7.17
C ALA A 33 -26.71 5.44 -7.17
N GLU A 34 -27.70 5.83 -6.36
CA GLU A 34 -28.11 7.23 -6.16
C GLU A 34 -26.95 8.09 -5.66
N ARG A 35 -26.23 7.61 -4.64
CA ARG A 35 -25.08 8.33 -4.06
C ARG A 35 -23.91 8.46 -5.04
N LEU A 36 -23.71 7.47 -5.91
CA LEU A 36 -22.64 7.46 -6.91
C LEU A 36 -23.06 8.13 -8.24
N GLY A 37 -24.33 8.52 -8.40
CA GLY A 37 -24.84 9.13 -9.63
C GLY A 37 -24.93 8.17 -10.82
N VAL A 38 -25.19 6.88 -10.58
CA VAL A 38 -25.32 5.84 -11.62
C VAL A 38 -26.63 5.07 -11.48
N SER A 39 -26.94 4.19 -12.44
CA SER A 39 -28.12 3.33 -12.35
C SER A 39 -27.91 2.13 -11.41
N GLN A 40 -28.98 1.60 -10.80
CA GLN A 40 -28.93 0.37 -10.00
C GLN A 40 -28.36 -0.81 -10.80
N GLN A 41 -28.67 -0.91 -12.09
CA GLN A 41 -28.12 -1.91 -13.01
C GLN A 41 -26.60 -1.78 -13.15
N THR A 42 -26.07 -0.55 -13.09
CA THR A 42 -24.62 -0.30 -13.13
C THR A 42 -23.95 -0.84 -11.88
N ILE A 43 -24.53 -0.60 -10.68
CA ILE A 43 -24.04 -1.18 -9.43
C ILE A 43 -24.11 -2.70 -9.46
N GLN A 44 -25.22 -3.29 -9.94
CA GLN A 44 -25.34 -4.74 -10.09
C GLN A 44 -24.26 -5.32 -11.02
N ALA A 45 -23.96 -4.62 -12.13
CA ALA A 45 -22.92 -5.03 -13.07
C ALA A 45 -21.50 -4.90 -12.50
N TYR A 46 -21.27 -3.91 -11.62
CA TYR A 46 -20.04 -3.79 -10.84
C TYR A 46 -19.91 -4.93 -9.84
N GLU A 47 -20.94 -5.18 -9.04
CA GLU A 47 -20.94 -6.23 -8.01
C GLU A 47 -20.77 -7.64 -8.58
N SER A 48 -21.18 -7.86 -9.84
CA SER A 48 -21.01 -9.15 -10.53
C SER A 48 -19.76 -9.25 -11.41
N GLY A 49 -18.92 -8.21 -11.44
CA GLY A 49 -17.72 -8.15 -12.30
C GLY A 49 -18.01 -8.12 -13.81
N LYS A 50 -19.29 -7.96 -14.21
CA LYS A 50 -19.71 -7.90 -15.62
C LYS A 50 -19.32 -6.59 -16.29
N ARG A 51 -19.14 -5.52 -15.51
CA ARG A 51 -18.74 -4.20 -16.00
C ARG A 51 -17.53 -3.68 -15.24
N ARG A 52 -16.57 -3.10 -15.98
CA ARG A 52 -15.42 -2.41 -15.40
C ARG A 52 -15.88 -1.15 -14.67
N ILE A 53 -15.33 -0.94 -13.47
CA ILE A 53 -15.51 0.29 -12.69
C ILE A 53 -14.54 1.33 -13.23
N GLN A 54 -15.02 2.55 -13.46
CA GLN A 54 -14.15 3.64 -13.88
C GLN A 54 -13.24 4.04 -12.72
N VAL A 55 -11.96 4.29 -13.00
CA VAL A 55 -10.97 4.66 -11.98
C VAL A 55 -11.43 5.88 -11.17
N ALA A 56 -12.07 6.85 -11.83
CA ALA A 56 -12.63 8.05 -11.20
C ALA A 56 -13.73 7.77 -10.16
N ALA A 57 -14.44 6.64 -10.25
CA ALA A 57 -15.48 6.27 -9.30
C ALA A 57 -14.93 5.59 -8.04
N LEU A 58 -13.69 5.12 -8.06
CA LEU A 58 -13.10 4.35 -6.96
C LEU A 58 -12.93 5.16 -5.66
N PRO A 59 -12.44 6.42 -5.68
CA PRO A 59 -12.32 7.21 -4.45
C PRO A 59 -13.68 7.44 -3.79
N GLU A 60 -14.71 7.70 -4.58
CA GLU A 60 -16.05 7.95 -4.06
C GLU A 60 -16.69 6.66 -3.52
N LEU A 61 -16.52 5.53 -4.22
CA LEU A 61 -16.93 4.22 -3.71
C LEU A 61 -16.29 3.91 -2.35
N ALA A 62 -14.99 4.17 -2.20
CA ALA A 62 -14.28 3.95 -0.94
C ALA A 62 -14.85 4.81 0.20
N ARG A 63 -15.16 6.09 -0.05
CA ARG A 63 -15.81 6.98 0.92
C ARG A 63 -17.20 6.50 1.30
N LEU A 64 -18.04 6.18 0.31
CA LEU A 64 -19.43 5.75 0.52
C LEU A 64 -19.53 4.43 1.29
N LEU A 65 -18.53 3.56 1.15
CA LEU A 65 -18.41 2.27 1.83
C LEU A 65 -17.48 2.33 3.04
N ALA A 66 -17.13 3.53 3.52
CA ALA A 66 -16.27 3.78 4.68
C ALA A 66 -15.01 2.88 4.76
N THR A 67 -14.34 2.67 3.62
CA THR A 67 -13.19 1.78 3.47
C THR A 67 -12.03 2.50 2.76
N THR A 68 -10.87 1.85 2.68
CA THR A 68 -9.74 2.32 1.88
C THR A 68 -9.72 1.66 0.50
N LEU A 69 -9.08 2.31 -0.50
CA LEU A 69 -8.85 1.69 -1.81
C LEU A 69 -8.05 0.37 -1.70
N LYS A 70 -7.14 0.32 -0.72
CA LYS A 70 -6.34 -0.87 -0.42
C LYS A 70 -7.23 -2.06 -0.03
N GLU A 71 -8.14 -1.85 0.91
CA GLU A 71 -9.13 -2.86 1.33
C GLU A 71 -10.08 -3.23 0.19
N LEU A 72 -10.54 -2.24 -0.58
CA LEU A 72 -11.44 -2.43 -1.71
C LEU A 72 -10.82 -3.35 -2.79
N PHE A 73 -9.52 -3.20 -3.04
CA PHE A 73 -8.79 -4.07 -3.97
C PHE A 73 -8.41 -5.43 -3.40
N GLY A 74 -8.79 -5.73 -2.16
CA GLY A 74 -8.43 -7.00 -1.53
C GLY A 74 -6.95 -7.10 -1.20
N GLN A 75 -6.23 -5.98 -1.22
CA GLN A 75 -4.99 -5.86 -0.48
C GLN A 75 -5.39 -5.74 1.00
N GLN A 76 -5.92 -6.82 1.57
CA GLN A 76 -5.66 -7.05 2.98
C GLN A 76 -4.16 -6.83 3.12
N GLN A 77 -3.75 -6.09 4.16
CA GLN A 77 -2.36 -6.23 4.57
C GLN A 77 -2.10 -7.73 4.47
N GLU A 78 -1.11 -8.12 3.67
CA GLU A 78 -0.41 -9.32 4.03
C GLU A 78 -0.14 -9.09 5.51
N THR A 79 -0.95 -9.73 6.34
CA THR A 79 -0.57 -10.06 7.68
C THR A 79 0.51 -11.15 7.52
N THR A 80 1.53 -10.90 6.70
CA THR A 80 2.79 -10.56 7.34
C THR A 80 2.49 -9.47 8.38
N VAL A 81 1.97 -9.95 9.51
CA VAL A 81 2.69 -9.75 10.74
C VAL A 81 4.13 -10.22 10.44
N ARG A 82 4.89 -9.45 9.65
CA ARG A 82 6.15 -8.95 10.16
C ARG A 82 5.69 -8.38 11.48
N LYS A 83 5.71 -9.22 12.52
CA LYS A 83 5.80 -8.74 13.88
C LYS A 83 6.93 -7.76 13.71
N ARG A 84 6.61 -6.47 13.63
CA ARG A 84 7.61 -5.45 13.79
C ARG A 84 7.96 -5.74 15.24
N GLY A 85 8.95 -6.63 15.40
CA GLY A 85 9.62 -6.78 16.67
C GLY A 85 10.00 -5.38 17.13
N PRO A 86 10.26 -5.19 18.43
CA PRO A 86 10.64 -3.89 18.99
C PRO A 86 11.46 -3.14 17.95
N ALA A 87 10.95 -1.98 17.50
CA ALA A 87 11.44 -1.28 16.31
C ALA A 87 12.96 -1.47 16.23
N PRO A 88 13.50 -2.04 15.13
CA PRO A 88 14.90 -2.45 15.06
C PRO A 88 15.76 -1.38 15.70
N LYS A 89 16.68 -1.74 16.60
CA LYS A 89 17.42 -0.81 17.48
C LYS A 89 17.84 0.50 16.78
N TRP A 90 18.20 0.41 15.50
CA TRP A 90 18.45 1.54 14.60
C TRP A 90 17.33 2.59 14.49
N GLN A 91 16.05 2.19 14.37
CA GLN A 91 14.89 3.10 14.35
C GLN A 91 14.76 3.87 15.66
N GLN A 92 14.92 3.21 16.81
CA GLN A 92 14.92 3.86 18.13
C GLN A 92 16.10 4.83 18.28
N GLN A 93 17.26 4.45 17.73
CA GLN A 93 18.45 5.30 17.76
C GLN A 93 18.28 6.56 16.90
N LEU A 94 17.66 6.47 15.72
CA LEU A 94 17.37 7.64 14.88
C LEU A 94 16.44 8.64 15.58
N GLU A 95 15.40 8.14 16.24
CA GLU A 95 14.49 8.99 17.02
C GLU A 95 15.19 9.66 18.20
N ALA A 96 16.06 8.92 18.90
CA ALA A 96 16.89 9.49 19.97
C ALA A 96 17.87 10.55 19.44
N ILE A 97 18.47 10.35 18.25
CA ILE A 97 19.39 11.32 17.62
C ILE A 97 18.68 12.64 17.32
N ASP A 98 17.42 12.60 16.87
CA ASP A 98 16.66 13.82 16.56
C ASP A 98 16.39 14.70 17.80
N GLN A 99 16.34 14.08 18.99
CA GLN A 99 16.21 14.78 20.27
C GLN A 99 17.53 15.33 20.81
N LEU A 100 18.67 14.98 20.22
CA LEU A 100 19.98 15.46 20.69
C LEU A 100 20.23 16.92 20.27
N PRO A 101 21.09 17.65 21.01
CA PRO A 101 21.60 18.95 20.58
C PRO A 101 22.24 18.90 19.18
N LYS A 102 22.12 19.98 18.42
CA LYS A 102 22.62 20.07 17.02
C LYS A 102 24.10 19.75 16.86
N SER A 103 24.93 20.01 17.89
CA SER A 103 26.34 19.62 17.91
C SER A 103 26.55 18.11 17.95
N GLN A 104 25.73 17.40 18.73
CA GLN A 104 25.77 15.94 18.85
C GLN A 104 25.19 15.27 17.60
N GLN A 105 24.13 15.84 16.99
CA GLN A 105 23.61 15.39 15.70
C GLN A 105 24.69 15.44 14.59
N LYS A 106 25.43 16.56 14.51
CA LYS A 106 26.53 16.73 13.55
C LYS A 106 27.64 15.70 13.75
N PHE A 107 28.00 15.41 15.00
CA PHE A 107 29.01 14.40 15.32
C PHE A 107 28.57 13.00 14.84
N VAL A 108 27.31 12.63 15.10
CA VAL A 108 26.77 11.33 14.63
C VAL A 108 26.78 11.24 13.11
N ALA A 109 26.39 12.31 12.40
CA ALA A 109 26.43 12.34 10.94
C ALA A 109 27.85 12.13 10.40
N GLN A 110 28.84 12.83 10.97
CA GLN A 110 30.25 12.68 10.58
C GLN A 110 30.78 11.25 10.80
N MET A 111 30.37 10.60 11.90
CA MET A 111 30.75 9.21 12.14
C MET A 111 30.14 8.25 11.12
N LEU A 112 28.87 8.46 10.73
CA LEU A 112 28.21 7.65 9.71
C LEU A 112 28.88 7.83 8.34
N ASP A 113 29.19 9.08 7.95
CA ASP A 113 29.88 9.39 6.71
C ASP A 113 31.26 8.69 6.65
N ALA A 114 32.01 8.71 7.76
CA ALA A 114 33.30 8.04 7.85
C ALA A 114 33.18 6.51 7.71
N LEU A 115 32.18 5.89 8.35
CA LEU A 115 31.94 4.45 8.24
C LEU A 115 31.49 4.03 6.83
N ILE A 116 30.64 4.83 6.19
CA ILE A 116 30.19 4.60 4.80
C ILE A 116 31.37 4.73 3.84
N ALA A 117 32.22 5.76 4.02
CA ALA A 117 33.44 5.92 3.24
C ALA A 117 34.41 4.75 3.44
N GLN A 118 34.56 4.23 4.66
CA GLN A 118 35.39 3.06 4.92
C GLN A 118 34.85 1.79 4.25
N ALA A 119 33.54 1.55 4.31
CA ALA A 119 32.90 0.36 3.72
C ALA A 119 33.01 0.36 2.18
N THR A 120 32.83 1.52 1.54
CA THR A 120 32.99 1.68 0.07
C THR A 120 34.45 1.56 -0.37
N THR A 121 35.39 2.03 0.45
CA THR A 121 36.84 1.92 0.17
C THR A 121 37.33 0.48 0.28
N LYS A 122 36.87 -0.27 1.29
CA LYS A 122 37.25 -1.68 1.51
C LYS A 122 36.72 -2.62 0.40
N ALA A 123 35.53 -2.35 -0.12
CA ALA A 123 34.97 -3.05 -1.28
C ALA A 123 35.78 -2.80 -2.58
N SER A 124 36.47 -1.65 -2.69
CA SER A 124 37.31 -1.33 -3.84
C SER A 124 38.73 -1.90 -3.75
N SER A 125 39.23 -2.21 -2.56
CA SER A 125 40.55 -2.85 -2.37
C SER A 125 40.51 -4.37 -2.57
N GLU A 126 39.44 -5.06 -2.19
CA GLU A 126 39.30 -6.52 -2.34
C GLU A 126 39.18 -6.96 -3.82
N GLY A 127 38.73 -6.07 -4.71
CA GLY A 127 38.68 -6.34 -6.16
C GLY A 127 40.03 -6.22 -6.89
N ARG A 128 41.09 -5.74 -6.24
CA ARG A 128 42.42 -5.52 -6.86
C ARG A 128 43.46 -6.61 -6.58
N GLU A 129 43.24 -7.49 -5.61
CA GLU A 129 44.18 -8.58 -5.29
C GLU A 129 43.98 -9.86 -6.13
N VAL A 130 42.93 -9.95 -6.96
CA VAL A 130 42.61 -11.17 -7.74
C VAL A 130 43.24 -11.18 -9.14
N LEU A 131 44.13 -10.24 -9.47
CA LEU A 131 44.74 -10.13 -10.82
C LEU A 131 46.28 -10.15 -10.87
N GLN A 132 46.95 -10.75 -9.88
CA GLN A 132 48.37 -11.12 -9.98
C GLN A 132 48.57 -12.63 -9.96
#